data_AF-A0A517TQK2-F1
#
_entry.id   AF-A0A517TQK2-F1
#
_cell.length_a   1.000
_cell.length_b   1.000
_cell.length_c   1.000
_cell.angle_alpha   90.00
_cell.angle_beta   90.00
_cell.angle_gamma   90.00
#
_symmetry.space_group_name_H-M   'P 1'
#
loop_
_entity.id
_entity.type
_entity.pdbx_description
1 polymer ?
#
loop_
_entity_poly.entity_id
_entity_poly.type
_entity_poly.pdbx_seq_one_letter_code
_entity_poly.pdbx_strand_id
1 'polypeptide(L)'
;MQRSYRIEAIDELRRQQIRRASPDERLRRLEEVERAVAELDPSRDYAVDRVVMKIGCRGWVRPDRDKAPGADLIHDLRLLVEDLSDSVDLPADAVGEQVLTVNDLAEQFNVSTKTIARWREAGLVSRKLVFDGRKRVGFLRSSVDRFVRNNQSRVERGARFRQLTDRERLELVADARRLAEEGHGRSEAIRLITDRTGRTADTVRATITQHERTEPLFAETAGVLTDRQKHQVYEDHLAGVSVERLMKRYGRSKTTIYRLITEVRYERIQTLPLDCIPNDRFKRRGAEAACLGPMPEAETTPRKARRPADLPAYLASLYEVPLLTREQEQHEFRKYNYLKYKAAKLRDSLDAKRPAPGVMDEIESLYDEAVEVKNHLSRANLRLVVSLAKKRMTPNQSFFELVSDGNVSLMKAIEKFDFARGNKFSTYATWAIVKNYARTIPGEYKHQDRFRTSYEELFDSTEEYRANPTLREAAQKDRLEKIGKILRRLDDREQQIVISRFGLDHSREPLTLKEVGAEMGVTKERVRQIEARALTKLRQAAAEERVALEL
;
A
#
# COMPACT_ATOMS: atom_id res chain seq x y z
N MET A 1 -3.71 -16.44 40.87
CA MET A 1 -4.18 -17.67 40.19
C MET A 1 -5.70 -17.59 40.15
N GLN A 2 -6.31 -17.36 38.99
CA GLN A 2 -7.77 -17.35 38.87
C GLN A 2 -8.29 -18.73 39.33
N ARG A 3 -9.03 -18.76 40.44
CA ARG A 3 -9.68 -19.96 40.99
C ARG A 3 -11.09 -20.18 40.39
N SER A 4 -11.39 -19.50 39.29
CA SER A 4 -12.70 -19.58 38.64
C SER A 4 -12.72 -20.77 37.70
N TYR A 5 -13.67 -21.67 37.91
CA TYR A 5 -14.04 -22.69 36.94
C TYR A 5 -14.52 -22.01 35.65
N ARG A 6 -14.13 -22.56 34.50
CA ARG A 6 -14.48 -22.06 33.17
C ARG A 6 -15.73 -22.73 32.60
N ILE A 7 -16.02 -23.94 33.08
CA ILE A 7 -17.11 -24.81 32.66
C ILE A 7 -18.08 -24.96 33.83
N GLU A 8 -19.28 -24.41 33.67
CA GLU A 8 -20.30 -24.39 34.72
C GLU A 8 -20.66 -25.80 35.23
N ALA A 9 -20.72 -26.78 34.33
CA ALA A 9 -20.98 -28.18 34.65
C ALA A 9 -19.95 -28.78 35.64
N ILE A 10 -18.67 -28.42 35.53
CA ILE A 10 -17.63 -28.91 36.44
C ILE A 10 -17.71 -28.19 37.80
N ASP A 11 -18.08 -26.91 37.83
CA ASP A 11 -18.34 -26.18 39.07
C ASP A 11 -19.57 -26.71 39.82
N GLU A 12 -20.64 -27.06 39.09
CA GLU A 12 -21.81 -27.73 39.65
C GLU A 12 -21.41 -29.09 40.24
N LEU A 13 -20.63 -29.88 39.50
CA LEU A 13 -20.13 -31.18 39.97
C LEU A 13 -19.36 -31.04 41.28
N ARG A 14 -18.45 -30.08 41.36
CA ARG A 14 -17.70 -29.75 42.59
C ARG A 14 -18.66 -29.51 43.76
N ARG A 15 -19.63 -28.61 43.58
CA ARG A 15 -20.59 -28.22 44.63
C ARG A 15 -21.40 -29.42 45.12
N GLN A 16 -21.83 -30.30 44.21
CA GLN A 16 -22.59 -31.48 44.58
C GLN A 16 -21.74 -32.52 45.31
N GLN A 17 -20.52 -32.81 44.81
CA GLN A 17 -19.59 -33.77 45.42
C GLN A 17 -19.21 -33.37 46.86
N ILE A 18 -18.86 -32.11 47.10
CA ILE A 18 -18.51 -31.61 48.44
C ILE A 18 -19.70 -31.66 49.40
N ARG A 19 -20.94 -31.54 48.91
CA ARG A 19 -22.15 -31.55 49.75
C ARG A 19 -22.69 -32.95 50.05
N ARG A 20 -22.60 -33.88 49.10
CA ARG A 20 -23.36 -35.16 49.14
C ARG A 20 -22.49 -36.41 49.19
N ALA A 21 -21.26 -36.38 48.68
CA ALA A 21 -20.40 -37.55 48.66
C ALA A 21 -19.69 -37.74 50.01
N SER A 22 -19.52 -38.99 50.44
CA SER A 22 -18.70 -39.35 51.61
C SER A 22 -17.21 -39.09 51.38
N PRO A 23 -16.38 -38.97 52.44
CA PRO A 23 -14.93 -38.78 52.28
C PRO A 23 -14.25 -39.86 51.41
N ASP A 24 -14.65 -41.12 51.55
CA ASP A 24 -14.09 -42.25 50.76
C ASP A 24 -14.51 -42.21 49.29
N GLU A 25 -15.72 -41.73 48.99
CA GLU A 25 -16.15 -41.52 47.61
C GLU A 25 -15.39 -40.38 46.95
N ARG A 26 -15.09 -39.30 47.69
CA ARG A 26 -14.27 -38.18 47.20
C ARG A 26 -12.84 -38.61 46.91
N LEU A 27 -12.25 -39.47 47.74
CA LEU A 27 -10.92 -40.04 47.53
C LEU A 27 -10.85 -40.92 46.26
N ARG A 28 -11.84 -41.80 46.05
CA ARG A 28 -11.93 -42.57 44.80
C ARG A 28 -12.11 -41.66 43.59
N ARG A 29 -12.92 -40.61 43.72
CA ARG A 29 -13.13 -39.60 42.67
C ARG A 29 -11.84 -38.87 42.29
N LEU A 30 -11.04 -38.51 43.29
CA LEU A 30 -9.76 -37.82 43.07
C LEU A 30 -8.87 -38.60 42.11
N GLU A 31 -8.76 -39.91 42.30
CA GLU A 31 -7.96 -40.79 41.43
C GLU A 31 -8.52 -40.91 40.01
N GLU A 32 -9.85 -41.00 39.87
CA GLU A 32 -10.53 -41.05 38.58
C GLU A 32 -10.35 -39.75 37.78
N VAL A 33 -10.46 -38.59 38.45
CA VAL A 33 -10.27 -37.28 37.83
C VAL A 33 -8.81 -37.07 37.42
N GLU A 34 -7.85 -37.47 38.26
CA GLU A 34 -6.42 -37.42 37.92
C GLU A 34 -6.06 -38.27 36.71
N ARG A 35 -6.68 -39.45 36.56
CA ARG A 35 -6.52 -40.29 35.39
C ARG A 35 -7.10 -39.62 34.14
N ALA A 36 -8.29 -39.04 34.24
CA ALA A 36 -8.93 -38.34 33.14
C ALA A 36 -8.09 -37.15 32.65
N VAL A 37 -7.55 -36.31 33.54
CA VAL A 37 -6.69 -35.17 33.16
C VAL A 37 -5.49 -35.61 32.34
N ALA A 38 -4.90 -36.77 32.66
CA ALA A 38 -3.71 -37.25 31.97
C ALA A 38 -3.98 -37.81 30.56
N GLU A 39 -5.22 -38.18 30.25
CA GLU A 39 -5.62 -38.76 28.96
C GLU A 39 -6.19 -37.71 27.99
N LEU A 40 -6.51 -36.51 28.47
CA LEU A 40 -7.06 -35.43 27.65
C LEU A 40 -5.97 -34.70 26.85
N ASP A 41 -6.21 -34.53 25.55
CA ASP A 41 -5.40 -33.69 24.66
C ASP A 41 -5.89 -32.22 24.74
N PRO A 42 -5.04 -31.25 25.14
CA PRO A 42 -5.41 -29.85 25.24
C PRO A 42 -5.94 -29.22 23.94
N SER A 43 -5.57 -29.77 22.78
CA SER A 43 -5.91 -29.22 21.45
C SER A 43 -7.23 -29.74 20.86
N ARG A 44 -7.87 -30.71 21.53
CA ARG A 44 -9.12 -31.33 21.07
C ARG A 44 -10.31 -30.84 21.89
N ASP A 45 -11.47 -30.78 21.26
CA ASP A 45 -12.74 -30.51 21.93
C ASP A 45 -13.38 -31.80 22.42
N TYR A 46 -13.87 -31.79 23.67
CA TYR A 46 -14.57 -32.92 24.27
C TYR A 46 -15.97 -32.52 24.69
N ALA A 47 -16.91 -33.45 24.52
CA ALA A 47 -18.24 -33.30 25.10
C ALA A 47 -18.14 -33.45 26.62
N VAL A 48 -18.60 -32.43 27.36
CA VAL A 48 -18.43 -32.34 28.82
C VAL A 48 -19.12 -33.51 29.52
N ASP A 49 -20.32 -33.90 29.07
CA ASP A 49 -21.07 -35.06 29.58
C ASP A 49 -20.26 -36.37 29.55
N ARG A 50 -19.53 -36.64 28.46
CA ARG A 50 -18.70 -37.85 28.31
C ARG A 50 -17.55 -37.86 29.29
N VAL A 51 -16.93 -36.70 29.52
CA VAL A 51 -15.83 -36.56 30.50
C VAL A 51 -16.36 -36.78 31.92
N VAL A 52 -17.51 -36.20 32.25
CA VAL A 52 -18.19 -36.39 33.54
C VAL A 52 -18.62 -37.85 33.76
N MET A 53 -19.08 -38.55 32.72
CA MET A 53 -19.36 -39.99 32.80
C MET A 53 -18.10 -40.82 33.05
N LYS A 54 -16.98 -40.46 32.42
CA LYS A 54 -15.71 -41.18 32.53
C LYS A 54 -15.10 -41.10 33.93
N ILE A 55 -15.33 -40.00 34.65
CA ILE A 55 -14.93 -39.83 36.07
C ILE A 55 -16.00 -40.36 37.06
N GLY A 56 -16.86 -41.27 36.61
CA GLY A 56 -17.85 -41.95 37.46
C GLY A 56 -19.04 -41.10 37.92
N CYS A 57 -19.15 -39.84 37.46
CA CYS A 57 -20.11 -38.84 37.93
C CYS A 57 -21.43 -38.78 37.15
N ARG A 58 -21.88 -39.92 36.61
CA ARG A 58 -23.14 -40.01 35.86
C ARG A 58 -24.33 -39.59 36.75
N GLY A 59 -25.09 -38.58 36.32
CA GLY A 59 -26.27 -38.06 37.05
C GLY A 59 -25.99 -36.97 38.09
N TRP A 60 -24.72 -36.59 38.29
CA TRP A 60 -24.33 -35.50 39.21
C TRP A 60 -24.38 -34.10 38.58
N VAL A 61 -24.60 -34.02 37.27
CA VAL A 61 -24.75 -32.77 36.54
C VAL A 61 -25.81 -32.98 35.49
N ARG A 62 -26.55 -31.93 35.13
CA ARG A 62 -27.42 -31.99 33.95
C ARG A 62 -26.57 -32.31 32.72
N PRO A 63 -27.06 -33.16 31.79
CA PRO A 63 -26.30 -33.49 30.59
C PRO A 63 -26.11 -32.24 29.75
N ASP A 64 -24.90 -31.70 29.81
CA ASP A 64 -24.44 -30.61 28.98
C ASP A 64 -23.86 -31.20 27.70
N ARG A 65 -24.50 -30.91 26.56
CA ARG A 65 -24.06 -31.40 25.24
C ARG A 65 -23.00 -30.50 24.61
N ASP A 66 -22.62 -29.43 25.29
CA ASP A 66 -21.63 -28.51 24.78
C ASP A 66 -20.25 -29.15 24.76
N LYS A 67 -19.52 -28.81 23.70
CA LYS A 67 -18.12 -29.17 23.54
C LYS A 67 -17.28 -28.10 24.21
N ALA A 68 -16.39 -28.52 25.11
CA ALA A 68 -15.41 -27.64 25.71
C ALA A 68 -14.01 -27.96 25.15
N PRO A 69 -13.16 -26.94 24.95
CA PRO A 69 -11.76 -27.15 24.64
C PRO A 69 -11.08 -27.99 25.72
N GLY A 70 -10.26 -28.96 25.32
CA GLY A 70 -9.53 -29.84 26.23
C GLY A 70 -8.67 -29.07 27.25
N ALA A 71 -8.12 -27.93 26.85
CA ALA A 71 -7.38 -27.04 27.75
C ALA A 71 -8.22 -26.50 28.92
N ASP A 72 -9.49 -26.16 28.68
CA ASP A 72 -10.40 -25.66 29.72
C ASP A 72 -10.88 -26.79 30.64
N LEU A 73 -11.13 -27.98 30.08
CA LEU A 73 -11.44 -29.17 30.86
C LEU A 73 -10.28 -29.58 31.78
N ILE A 74 -9.05 -29.60 31.27
CA ILE A 74 -7.85 -29.88 32.06
C ILE A 74 -7.70 -28.86 33.20
N HIS A 75 -7.95 -27.58 32.93
CA HIS A 75 -7.90 -26.53 33.93
C HIS A 75 -8.88 -26.78 35.09
N ASP A 76 -10.15 -27.01 34.76
CA ASP A 76 -11.22 -27.17 35.74
C ASP A 76 -11.15 -28.49 36.50
N LEU A 77 -10.80 -29.60 35.83
CA LEU A 77 -10.63 -30.90 36.49
C LEU A 77 -9.46 -30.89 37.48
N ARG A 78 -8.37 -30.16 37.19
CA ARG A 78 -7.28 -29.95 38.15
C ARG A 78 -7.74 -29.17 39.37
N LEU A 79 -8.56 -28.12 39.19
CA LEU A 79 -9.15 -27.39 40.31
C LEU A 79 -10.09 -28.28 41.13
N LEU A 80 -10.86 -29.15 40.46
CA LEU A 80 -11.73 -30.11 41.12
C LEU A 80 -10.92 -31.07 42.02
N VAL A 81 -9.75 -31.53 41.58
CA VAL A 81 -8.85 -32.34 42.42
C VAL A 81 -8.35 -31.57 43.63
N GLU A 82 -7.97 -30.30 43.46
CA GLU A 82 -7.53 -29.46 44.59
C GLU A 82 -8.65 -29.21 45.61
N ASP A 83 -9.87 -28.96 45.14
CA ASP A 83 -11.02 -28.68 46.01
C ASP A 83 -11.53 -29.94 46.71
N LEU A 84 -11.55 -31.09 46.03
CA LEU A 84 -11.94 -32.36 46.65
C LEU A 84 -10.91 -32.81 47.69
N SER A 85 -9.61 -32.67 47.40
CA SER A 85 -8.55 -32.99 48.37
C SER A 85 -8.54 -32.06 49.58
N ASP A 86 -8.85 -30.77 49.39
CA ASP A 86 -9.01 -29.82 50.51
C ASP A 86 -10.12 -30.22 51.48
N SER A 87 -11.18 -30.86 50.95
CA SER A 87 -12.39 -31.21 51.72
C SER A 87 -12.25 -32.46 52.59
N VAL A 88 -11.18 -33.24 52.41
CA VAL A 88 -10.95 -34.52 53.11
C VAL A 88 -9.88 -34.38 54.20
N ASP A 89 -9.15 -33.26 54.25
CA ASP A 89 -8.09 -32.99 55.24
C ASP A 89 -7.03 -34.11 55.33
N LEU A 90 -6.66 -34.68 54.18
CA LEU A 90 -5.78 -35.84 54.12
C LEU A 90 -4.34 -35.50 54.59
N PRO A 91 -3.79 -36.21 55.60
CA PRO A 91 -2.39 -36.09 55.97
C PRO A 91 -1.47 -36.56 54.84
N ALA A 92 -0.35 -35.89 54.62
CA ALA A 92 0.62 -36.28 53.60
C ALA A 92 1.15 -37.72 53.81
N ASP A 93 1.28 -38.16 55.06
CA ASP A 93 1.79 -39.50 55.43
C ASP A 93 0.75 -40.62 55.22
N ALA A 94 -0.54 -40.27 55.15
CA ALA A 94 -1.62 -41.22 54.87
C ALA A 94 -1.76 -41.55 53.38
N VAL A 95 -1.03 -40.82 52.53
CA VAL A 95 -0.95 -41.07 51.10
C VAL A 95 0.08 -42.18 50.89
N GLY A 96 -0.32 -43.32 50.33
CA GLY A 96 0.54 -44.48 50.09
C GLY A 96 1.65 -44.30 49.04
N GLU A 97 2.07 -43.06 48.75
CA GLU A 97 3.11 -42.70 47.79
C GLU A 97 3.87 -41.45 48.26
N GLN A 98 5.13 -41.30 47.84
CA GLN A 98 5.92 -40.10 48.09
C GLN A 98 5.22 -38.83 47.57
N VAL A 99 5.03 -37.86 48.47
CA VAL A 99 4.48 -36.54 48.18
C VAL A 99 5.61 -35.52 48.10
N LEU A 100 5.75 -34.86 46.96
CA LEU A 100 6.74 -33.80 46.72
C LEU A 100 6.10 -32.42 46.89
N THR A 101 6.82 -31.48 47.51
CA THR A 101 6.40 -30.08 47.57
C THR A 101 6.83 -29.30 46.32
N VAL A 102 6.35 -28.06 46.19
CA VAL A 102 6.77 -27.15 45.09
C VAL A 102 8.29 -26.93 45.10
N ASN A 103 8.91 -26.87 46.28
CA ASN A 103 10.35 -26.64 46.42
C ASN A 103 11.13 -27.91 46.04
N ASP A 104 10.69 -29.08 46.47
CA ASP A 104 11.33 -30.35 46.12
C ASP A 104 11.34 -30.57 44.60
N LEU A 105 10.24 -30.22 43.91
CA LEU A 105 10.18 -30.26 42.45
C LEU A 105 11.08 -29.22 41.77
N ALA A 106 11.16 -28.01 42.32
CA ALA A 106 12.01 -26.95 41.79
C ALA A 106 13.50 -27.38 41.86
N GLU A 107 13.92 -27.98 42.98
CA GLU A 107 15.27 -28.51 43.17
C GLU A 107 15.52 -29.74 42.28
N GLN A 108 14.61 -30.72 42.28
CA GLN A 108 14.77 -31.97 41.52
C GLN A 108 14.95 -31.73 40.01
N PHE A 109 14.22 -30.78 39.43
CA PHE A 109 14.28 -30.49 37.99
C PHE A 109 15.17 -29.29 37.65
N ASN A 110 15.85 -28.68 38.63
CA ASN A 110 16.66 -27.48 38.46
C ASN A 110 15.89 -26.35 37.74
N VAL A 111 14.65 -26.08 38.20
CA VAL A 111 13.77 -25.06 37.63
C VAL A 111 13.26 -24.11 38.70
N SER A 112 12.86 -22.89 38.32
CA SER A 112 12.25 -21.95 39.27
C SER A 112 10.87 -22.44 39.76
N THR A 113 10.47 -22.02 40.95
CA THR A 113 9.10 -22.25 41.48
C THR A 113 8.01 -21.66 40.57
N LYS A 114 8.33 -20.61 39.80
CA LYS A 114 7.44 -20.06 38.75
C LYS A 114 7.26 -21.02 37.57
N THR A 115 8.28 -21.80 37.23
CA THR A 115 8.20 -22.84 36.20
C THR A 115 7.27 -23.97 36.66
N ILE A 116 7.35 -24.37 37.93
CA ILE A 116 6.43 -25.35 38.52
C ILE A 116 4.97 -24.82 38.49
N ALA A 117 4.76 -23.53 38.80
CA ALA A 117 3.44 -22.92 38.67
C ALA A 117 2.90 -22.96 37.22
N ARG A 118 3.75 -22.74 36.21
CA ARG A 118 3.40 -22.89 34.79
C ARG A 118 3.12 -24.34 34.40
N TRP A 119 3.83 -25.31 34.99
CA TRP A 119 3.56 -26.73 34.75
C TRP A 119 2.19 -27.13 35.29
N ARG A 120 1.77 -26.57 36.43
CA ARG A 120 0.40 -26.74 36.92
C ARG A 120 -0.60 -26.26 35.88
N GLU A 121 -0.42 -25.08 35.31
CA GLU A 121 -1.32 -24.56 34.24
C GLU A 121 -1.33 -25.45 33.00
N ALA A 122 -0.24 -26.14 32.73
CA ALA A 122 -0.10 -27.08 31.64
C ALA A 122 -0.63 -28.51 31.94
N GLY A 123 -1.22 -28.75 33.12
CA GLY A 123 -1.81 -30.05 33.46
C GLY A 123 -1.06 -30.87 34.51
N LEU A 124 -0.05 -30.33 35.18
CA LEU A 124 0.51 -30.98 36.38
C LEU A 124 -0.51 -30.91 37.52
N VAL A 125 -1.01 -32.06 37.92
CA VAL A 125 -2.06 -32.16 38.96
C VAL A 125 -1.45 -32.08 40.35
N SER A 126 -2.05 -31.25 41.20
CA SER A 126 -1.68 -31.07 42.60
C SER A 126 -2.84 -31.42 43.53
N ARG A 127 -2.51 -31.89 44.75
CA ARG A 127 -3.47 -32.10 45.83
C ARG A 127 -3.20 -31.12 46.98
N LYS A 128 -4.23 -30.74 47.74
CA LYS A 128 -4.06 -30.08 49.03
C LYS A 128 -3.98 -31.15 50.12
N LEU A 129 -2.86 -31.17 50.83
CA LEU A 129 -2.53 -32.15 51.86
C LEU A 129 -2.09 -31.45 53.13
N VAL A 130 -2.30 -32.08 54.28
CA VAL A 130 -1.88 -31.57 55.58
C VAL A 130 -0.45 -32.04 55.87
N PHE A 131 0.48 -31.10 55.98
CA PHE A 131 1.87 -31.32 56.39
C PHE A 131 2.08 -30.63 57.75
N ASP A 132 2.47 -31.38 58.79
CA ASP A 132 2.73 -30.84 60.13
C ASP A 132 1.60 -29.93 60.65
N GLY A 133 0.35 -30.35 60.44
CA GLY A 133 -0.84 -29.58 60.83
C GLY A 133 -1.17 -28.36 59.95
N ARG A 134 -0.41 -28.10 58.88
CA ARG A 134 -0.64 -27.01 57.92
C ARG A 134 -0.97 -27.54 56.53
N LYS A 135 -2.05 -27.04 55.92
CA LYS A 135 -2.42 -27.37 54.53
C LYS A 135 -1.42 -26.76 53.54
N ARG A 136 -0.81 -27.59 52.70
CA ARG A 136 0.06 -27.17 51.59
C ARG A 136 -0.27 -27.94 50.32
N VAL A 137 0.21 -27.43 49.20
CA VAL A 137 0.08 -28.09 47.91
C VAL A 137 1.18 -29.15 47.78
N GLY A 138 0.78 -30.40 47.56
CA GLY A 138 1.66 -31.53 47.34
C GLY A 138 1.41 -32.19 45.98
N PHE A 139 2.43 -32.83 45.45
CA PHE A 139 2.39 -33.55 44.18
C PHE A 139 2.76 -35.01 44.43
N LEU A 140 1.91 -35.93 43.99
CA LEU A 140 2.24 -37.35 43.99
C LEU A 140 3.36 -37.63 43.01
N ARG A 141 4.28 -38.52 43.38
CA ARG A 141 5.38 -38.94 42.49
C ARG A 141 4.85 -39.47 41.15
N SER A 142 3.81 -40.29 41.17
CA SER A 142 3.13 -40.83 39.99
C SER A 142 2.55 -39.75 39.07
N SER A 143 1.99 -38.68 39.64
CA SER A 143 1.47 -37.52 38.89
C SER A 143 2.58 -36.73 38.22
N VAL A 144 3.72 -36.57 38.90
CA VAL A 144 4.92 -35.90 38.36
C VAL A 144 5.52 -36.73 37.23
N ASP A 145 5.73 -38.03 37.44
CA ASP A 145 6.32 -38.93 36.45
C ASP A 145 5.42 -39.06 35.20
N ARG A 146 4.10 -39.01 35.36
CA ARG A 146 3.15 -38.99 34.23
C ARG A 146 3.22 -37.66 33.46
N PHE A 147 3.28 -36.53 34.17
CA PHE A 147 3.42 -35.22 33.53
C PHE A 147 4.72 -35.11 32.74
N VAL A 148 5.84 -35.58 33.30
CA VAL A 148 7.16 -35.57 32.65
C VAL A 148 7.16 -36.43 31.39
N ARG A 149 6.59 -37.66 31.44
CA ARG A 149 6.45 -38.52 30.25
C ARG A 149 5.67 -37.85 29.13
N ASN A 150 4.56 -37.18 29.45
CA ASN A 150 3.71 -36.52 28.45
C ASN A 150 4.27 -35.16 27.96
N ASN A 151 5.22 -34.55 28.69
CA ASN A 151 5.73 -33.20 28.42
C ASN A 151 7.27 -33.14 28.38
N GLN A 152 7.95 -34.22 27.97
CA GLN A 152 9.40 -34.34 28.02
C GLN A 152 10.15 -33.14 27.42
N SER A 153 9.75 -32.69 26.22
CA SER A 153 10.35 -31.53 25.55
C SER A 153 10.17 -30.20 26.30
N ARG A 154 9.13 -30.09 27.13
CA ARG A 154 8.84 -28.89 27.94
C ARG A 154 9.68 -28.88 29.21
N VAL A 155 9.83 -30.04 29.84
CA VAL A 155 10.66 -30.23 31.04
C VAL A 155 12.13 -30.01 30.70
N GLU A 156 12.63 -30.61 29.61
CA GLU A 156 14.00 -30.43 29.14
C GLU A 156 14.31 -28.96 28.79
N ARG A 157 13.40 -28.25 28.13
CA ARG A 157 13.56 -26.81 27.86
C ARG A 157 13.56 -25.97 29.13
N GLY A 158 12.74 -26.32 30.11
CA GLY A 158 12.69 -25.66 31.42
C GLY A 158 13.99 -25.84 32.20
N ALA A 159 14.55 -27.05 32.19
CA ALA A 159 15.80 -27.38 32.88
C ALA A 159 17.04 -26.75 32.20
N ARG A 160 17.00 -26.54 30.87
CA ARG A 160 18.06 -25.83 30.12
C ARG A 160 17.99 -24.31 30.25
N PHE A 161 16.94 -23.76 30.86
CA PHE A 161 16.80 -22.32 31.01
C PHE A 161 17.79 -21.79 32.05
N ARG A 162 18.87 -21.17 31.58
CA ARG A 162 19.83 -20.42 32.39
C ARG A 162 19.67 -18.93 32.11
N GLN A 163 19.48 -18.11 33.16
CA GLN A 163 19.47 -16.66 33.03
C GLN A 163 20.81 -16.19 32.43
N LEU A 164 20.73 -15.24 31.50
CA LEU A 164 21.89 -14.54 30.97
C LEU A 164 22.56 -13.74 32.08
N THR A 165 23.86 -13.99 32.27
CA THR A 165 24.71 -13.14 33.11
C THR A 165 24.93 -11.79 32.44
N ASP A 166 25.27 -10.75 33.21
CA ASP A 166 25.51 -9.42 32.65
C ASP A 166 26.68 -9.40 31.66
N ARG A 167 27.69 -10.24 31.90
CA ARG A 167 28.79 -10.44 30.96
C ARG A 167 28.33 -11.01 29.62
N GLU A 168 27.52 -12.07 29.64
CA GLU A 168 26.98 -12.66 28.40
C GLU A 168 26.07 -11.66 27.65
N ARG A 169 25.33 -10.80 28.36
CA ARG A 169 24.51 -9.76 27.71
C ARG A 169 25.38 -8.75 26.97
N LEU A 170 26.47 -8.31 27.59
CA LEU A 170 27.42 -7.38 26.98
C LEU A 170 28.10 -8.01 25.76
N GLU A 171 28.47 -9.28 25.84
CA GLU A 171 29.05 -10.02 24.70
C GLU A 171 28.08 -10.08 23.51
N LEU A 172 26.79 -10.42 23.74
CA LEU A 172 25.77 -10.43 22.68
C LEU A 172 25.58 -9.05 22.03
N VAL A 173 25.61 -7.98 22.82
CA VAL A 173 25.49 -6.60 22.31
C VAL A 173 26.72 -6.20 21.50
N ALA A 174 27.92 -6.56 21.97
CA ALA A 174 29.17 -6.29 21.26
C ALA A 174 29.24 -7.03 19.92
N ASP A 175 28.75 -8.28 19.85
CA ASP A 175 28.64 -9.01 18.58
C ASP A 175 27.62 -8.37 17.64
N ALA A 176 26.47 -7.95 18.16
CA ALA A 176 25.45 -7.27 17.37
C ALA A 176 25.98 -5.95 16.78
N ARG A 177 26.76 -5.20 17.56
CA ARG A 177 27.42 -3.96 17.11
C ARG A 177 28.42 -4.23 15.97
N ARG A 178 29.28 -5.24 16.14
CA ARG A 178 30.26 -5.63 15.10
C ARG A 178 29.58 -6.04 13.80
N LEU A 179 28.52 -6.85 13.89
CA LEU A 179 27.75 -7.26 12.73
C LEU A 179 27.03 -6.08 12.06
N ALA A 180 26.59 -5.09 12.83
CA ALA A 180 26.02 -3.86 12.28
C ALA A 180 27.09 -3.03 11.54
N GLU A 181 28.30 -2.92 12.08
CA GLU A 181 29.45 -2.24 11.45
C GLU A 181 29.89 -2.94 10.15
N GLU A 182 29.80 -4.27 10.10
CA GLU A 182 30.03 -5.09 8.89
C GLU A 182 28.89 -4.98 7.85
N GLY A 183 27.81 -4.26 8.18
CA GLY A 183 26.69 -3.99 7.27
C GLY A 183 25.60 -5.07 7.26
N HIS A 184 25.61 -6.00 8.23
CA HIS A 184 24.53 -6.98 8.37
C HIS A 184 23.25 -6.34 8.91
N GLY A 185 22.11 -6.75 8.35
CA GLY A 185 20.80 -6.34 8.85
C GLY A 185 20.45 -7.01 10.18
N ARG A 186 19.61 -6.36 11.00
CA ARG A 186 19.17 -6.83 12.33
C ARG A 186 18.79 -8.32 12.38
N SER A 187 18.03 -8.80 11.39
CA SER A 187 17.55 -10.19 11.35
C SER A 187 18.66 -11.19 11.07
N GLU A 188 19.64 -10.81 10.24
CA GLU A 188 20.79 -11.65 9.93
C GLU A 188 21.75 -11.71 11.12
N ALA A 189 21.98 -10.58 11.78
CA ALA A 189 22.78 -10.52 13.01
C ALA A 189 22.20 -11.42 14.12
N ILE A 190 20.88 -11.38 14.35
CA ILE A 190 20.22 -12.27 15.32
C ILE A 190 20.46 -13.75 14.98
N ARG A 191 20.36 -14.13 13.70
CA ARG A 191 20.59 -15.53 13.27
C ARG A 191 22.03 -15.95 13.54
N LEU A 192 23.01 -15.16 13.11
CA LEU A 192 24.43 -15.46 13.29
C LEU A 192 24.82 -15.59 14.77
N ILE A 193 24.30 -14.69 15.62
CA ILE A 193 24.54 -14.75 17.06
C ILE A 193 23.87 -15.99 17.69
N THR A 194 22.65 -16.34 17.24
CA THR A 194 21.94 -17.56 17.69
C THR A 194 22.77 -18.81 17.37
N ASP A 195 23.25 -18.92 16.13
CA ASP A 195 24.02 -20.08 15.66
C ASP A 195 25.36 -20.22 16.41
N ARG A 196 26.03 -19.11 16.72
CA ARG A 196 27.32 -19.11 17.44
C ARG A 196 27.17 -19.41 18.93
N THR A 197 26.15 -18.84 19.57
CA THR A 197 26.00 -18.88 21.04
C THR A 197 25.14 -20.03 21.53
N GLY A 198 24.43 -20.72 20.63
CA GLY A 198 23.45 -21.75 20.96
C GLY A 198 22.25 -21.23 21.76
N ARG A 199 22.09 -19.91 21.87
CA ARG A 199 20.96 -19.26 22.56
C ARG A 199 19.77 -19.17 21.63
N THR A 200 18.57 -19.14 22.19
CA THR A 200 17.34 -18.97 21.41
C THR A 200 17.27 -17.58 20.78
N ALA A 201 16.79 -17.51 19.53
CA ALA A 201 16.68 -16.27 18.76
C ALA A 201 15.86 -15.18 19.47
N ASP A 202 14.83 -15.57 20.24
CA ASP A 202 14.02 -14.63 21.03
C ASP A 202 14.83 -13.96 22.15
N THR A 203 15.76 -14.69 22.75
CA THR A 203 16.63 -14.18 23.81
C THR A 203 17.61 -13.15 23.26
N VAL A 204 18.29 -13.49 22.16
CA VAL A 204 19.20 -12.57 21.45
C VAL A 204 18.43 -11.33 21.00
N ARG A 205 17.23 -11.51 20.42
CA ARG A 205 16.37 -10.40 20.00
C ARG A 205 15.97 -9.51 21.17
N ALA A 206 15.56 -10.09 22.30
CA ALA A 206 15.15 -9.33 23.47
C ALA A 206 16.32 -8.52 24.04
N THR A 207 17.51 -9.09 24.13
CA THR A 207 18.73 -8.39 24.61
C THR A 207 19.10 -7.22 23.71
N ILE A 208 19.13 -7.42 22.39
CA ILE A 208 19.41 -6.35 21.41
C ILE A 208 18.34 -5.26 21.51
N THR A 209 17.06 -5.64 21.52
CA THR A 209 15.94 -4.68 21.60
C THR A 209 15.96 -3.86 22.88
N GLN A 210 16.38 -4.46 24.00
CA GLN A 210 16.49 -3.76 25.27
C GLN A 210 17.65 -2.76 25.26
N HIS A 211 18.78 -3.09 24.64
CA HIS A 211 19.92 -2.19 24.50
C HIS A 211 19.64 -1.04 23.51
N GLU A 212 18.92 -1.30 22.42
CA GLU A 212 18.54 -0.28 21.43
C GLU A 212 17.59 0.79 21.97
N ARG A 213 16.97 0.58 23.13
CA ARG A 213 16.22 1.63 23.81
C ARG A 213 17.12 2.76 24.33
N THR A 214 18.39 2.44 24.60
CA THR A 214 19.39 3.41 25.06
C THR A 214 20.31 3.85 23.94
N GLU A 215 20.76 2.92 23.09
CA GLU A 215 21.71 3.20 22.00
C GLU A 215 21.36 2.35 20.77
N PRO A 216 20.88 2.95 19.65
CA PRO A 216 20.50 2.20 18.46
C PRO A 216 21.73 1.59 17.78
N LEU A 217 21.72 0.26 17.62
CA LEU A 217 22.82 -0.49 16.99
C LEU A 217 22.62 -0.67 15.48
N PHE A 218 21.38 -0.88 15.06
CA PHE A 218 21.03 -1.00 13.65
C PHE A 218 20.30 0.26 13.20
N ALA A 219 20.58 0.74 11.97
CA ALA A 219 19.79 1.81 11.36
C ALA A 219 18.30 1.46 11.45
N GLU A 220 17.48 2.40 11.94
CA GLU A 220 16.05 2.19 12.11
C GLU A 220 15.50 1.53 10.86
N THR A 221 14.83 0.38 11.03
CA THR A 221 14.00 -0.18 9.97
C THR A 221 13.10 0.97 9.53
N ALA A 222 13.34 1.49 8.32
CA ALA A 222 12.57 2.60 7.78
C ALA A 222 11.09 2.34 8.09
N GLY A 223 10.32 3.36 8.50
CA GLY A 223 8.90 3.22 8.82
C GLY A 223 8.10 2.56 7.68
N VAL A 224 6.79 2.38 7.84
CA VAL A 224 5.94 1.81 6.78
C VAL A 224 6.26 2.48 5.44
N LEU A 225 6.62 1.68 4.42
CA LEU A 225 6.93 2.22 3.10
C LEU A 225 5.68 2.91 2.55
N THR A 226 5.85 4.10 1.99
CA THR A 226 4.76 4.79 1.30
C THR A 226 4.37 4.02 0.04
N ASP A 227 3.12 4.15 -0.42
CA ASP A 227 2.67 3.41 -1.61
C ASP A 227 3.53 3.75 -2.85
N ARG A 228 3.99 5.00 -2.97
CA ARG A 228 4.97 5.41 -3.99
C ARG A 228 6.26 4.60 -3.92
N GLN A 229 6.78 4.34 -2.72
CA GLN A 229 7.98 3.52 -2.54
C GLN A 229 7.72 2.05 -2.89
N LYS A 230 6.53 1.52 -2.56
CA LYS A 230 6.14 0.15 -2.95
C LYS A 230 6.12 0.00 -4.48
N HIS A 231 5.48 0.94 -5.18
CA HIS A 231 5.48 0.95 -6.64
C HIS A 231 6.89 1.07 -7.21
N GLN A 232 7.76 1.91 -6.64
CA GLN A 232 9.15 2.02 -7.08
C GLN A 232 9.93 0.69 -6.92
N VAL A 233 9.72 -0.05 -5.82
CA VAL A 233 10.33 -1.37 -5.63
C VAL A 233 9.93 -2.34 -6.73
N TYR A 234 8.66 -2.29 -7.15
CA TYR A 234 8.15 -3.12 -8.24
C TYR A 234 8.72 -2.72 -9.61
N GLU A 235 8.75 -1.43 -9.93
CA GLU A 235 9.33 -0.90 -11.17
C GLU A 235 10.83 -1.21 -11.27
N ASP A 236 11.59 -1.02 -10.19
CA ASP A 236 13.01 -1.37 -10.15
C ASP A 236 13.21 -2.89 -10.38
N HIS A 237 12.31 -3.73 -9.86
CA HIS A 237 12.35 -5.17 -10.07
C HIS A 237 12.09 -5.53 -11.55
N LEU A 238 11.10 -4.90 -12.20
CA LEU A 238 10.84 -5.07 -13.63
C LEU A 238 12.01 -4.59 -14.51
N ALA A 239 12.72 -3.54 -14.08
CA ALA A 239 13.92 -3.05 -14.74
C ALA A 239 15.15 -3.96 -14.56
N GLY A 240 15.03 -5.09 -13.84
CA GLY A 240 16.10 -6.06 -13.65
C GLY A 240 17.04 -5.78 -12.47
N VAL A 241 16.66 -4.87 -11.55
CA VAL A 241 17.44 -4.64 -10.33
C VAL A 241 17.35 -5.88 -9.42
N SER A 242 18.50 -6.37 -8.95
CA SER A 242 18.54 -7.55 -8.09
C SER A 242 17.86 -7.29 -6.73
N VAL A 243 17.21 -8.34 -6.21
CA VAL A 243 16.51 -8.27 -4.91
C VAL A 243 17.46 -7.90 -3.78
N GLU A 244 18.73 -8.31 -3.84
CA GLU A 244 19.75 -7.95 -2.86
C GLU A 244 20.03 -6.45 -2.84
N ARG A 245 20.04 -5.80 -4.01
CA ARG A 245 20.21 -4.35 -4.11
C ARG A 245 18.99 -3.60 -3.58
N LEU A 246 17.78 -4.13 -3.83
CA LEU A 246 16.53 -3.61 -3.26
C LEU A 246 16.50 -3.75 -1.73
N MET A 247 16.96 -4.88 -1.19
CA MET A 247 17.09 -5.09 0.25
C MET A 247 17.99 -4.03 0.89
N LYS A 248 19.17 -3.76 0.30
CA LYS A 248 20.10 -2.73 0.77
C LYS A 248 19.52 -1.32 0.66
N ARG A 249 18.91 -0.98 -0.49
CA ARG A 249 18.34 0.35 -0.76
C ARG A 249 17.23 0.74 0.19
N TYR A 250 16.36 -0.21 0.53
CA TYR A 250 15.16 0.03 1.34
C TYR A 250 15.29 -0.48 2.79
N GLY A 251 16.42 -1.09 3.17
CA GLY A 251 16.65 -1.65 4.51
C GLY A 251 15.64 -2.74 4.88
N ARG A 252 15.24 -3.59 3.92
CA ARG A 252 14.20 -4.62 4.10
C ARG A 252 14.73 -6.02 3.90
N SER A 253 14.07 -6.99 4.55
CA SER A 253 14.34 -8.41 4.32
C SER A 253 13.87 -8.87 2.94
N LYS A 254 14.51 -9.91 2.41
CA LYS A 254 14.16 -10.57 1.14
C LYS A 254 12.67 -10.91 1.06
N THR A 255 12.12 -11.49 2.12
CA THR A 255 10.70 -11.88 2.22
C THR A 255 9.77 -10.67 2.15
N THR A 256 10.16 -9.56 2.77
CA THR A 256 9.39 -8.31 2.72
C THR A 256 9.39 -7.73 1.31
N ILE A 257 10.54 -7.72 0.61
CA ILE A 257 10.63 -7.24 -0.77
C ILE A 257 9.72 -8.07 -1.69
N TYR A 258 9.79 -9.40 -1.64
CA TYR A 258 8.89 -10.25 -2.44
C TYR A 258 7.42 -10.05 -2.08
N ARG A 259 7.08 -9.86 -0.81
CA ARG A 259 5.70 -9.56 -0.40
C ARG A 259 5.20 -8.26 -1.03
N LEU A 260 6.03 -7.21 -1.04
CA LEU A 260 5.68 -5.91 -1.64
C LEU A 260 5.54 -6.00 -3.16
N ILE A 261 6.44 -6.73 -3.82
CA ILE A 261 6.34 -7.01 -5.26
C ILE A 261 5.02 -7.70 -5.57
N THR A 262 4.67 -8.75 -4.83
CA THR A 262 3.41 -9.49 -4.98
C THR A 262 2.17 -8.62 -4.69
N GLU A 263 2.22 -7.77 -3.67
CA GLU A 263 1.15 -6.83 -3.31
C GLU A 263 0.86 -5.85 -4.46
N VAL A 264 1.90 -5.16 -4.96
CA VAL A 264 1.77 -4.21 -6.08
C VAL A 264 1.36 -4.92 -7.37
N ARG A 265 1.91 -6.11 -7.62
CA ARG A 265 1.54 -6.92 -8.80
C ARG A 265 0.06 -7.30 -8.78
N TYR A 266 -0.46 -7.69 -7.62
CA TYR A 266 -1.88 -8.00 -7.47
C TYR A 266 -2.75 -6.77 -7.75
N GLU A 267 -2.42 -5.60 -7.21
CA GLU A 267 -3.13 -4.34 -7.49
C GLU A 267 -3.16 -4.02 -9.00
N ARG A 268 -2.03 -4.24 -9.69
CA ARG A 268 -1.95 -4.05 -11.15
C ARG A 268 -2.86 -5.03 -11.89
N ILE A 269 -2.88 -6.31 -11.50
CA ILE A 269 -3.78 -7.32 -12.10
C ILE A 269 -5.25 -6.93 -11.93
N GLN A 270 -5.62 -6.36 -10.78
CA GLN A 270 -6.98 -5.89 -10.54
C GLN A 270 -7.41 -4.75 -11.48
N THR A 271 -6.46 -3.92 -11.92
CA THR A 271 -6.71 -2.81 -12.84
C THR A 271 -6.62 -3.18 -14.33
N LEU A 272 -6.30 -4.43 -14.67
CA LEU A 272 -6.24 -4.89 -16.06
C LEU A 272 -7.62 -4.79 -16.74
N PRO A 273 -7.69 -4.27 -17.99
CA PRO A 273 -8.94 -4.11 -18.72
C PRO A 273 -9.40 -5.45 -19.32
N LEU A 274 -9.94 -6.33 -18.47
CA LEU A 274 -10.36 -7.70 -18.82
C LEU A 274 -11.82 -7.82 -19.29
N ASP A 275 -12.49 -6.70 -19.55
CA ASP A 275 -13.88 -6.71 -20.06
C ASP A 275 -13.98 -7.44 -21.40
N CYS A 276 -14.84 -8.45 -21.47
CA CYS A 276 -15.07 -9.24 -22.67
C CYS A 276 -16.54 -9.20 -23.08
N ILE A 277 -16.80 -9.45 -24.37
CA ILE A 277 -18.15 -9.66 -24.87
C ILE A 277 -18.61 -11.05 -24.43
N PRO A 278 -19.68 -11.16 -23.62
CA PRO A 278 -20.11 -12.44 -23.07
C PRO A 278 -20.61 -13.37 -24.19
N ASN A 279 -20.21 -14.63 -24.14
CA ASN A 279 -20.70 -15.67 -25.04
C ASN A 279 -20.90 -16.98 -24.28
N ASP A 280 -22.08 -17.60 -24.41
CA ASP A 280 -22.41 -18.86 -23.74
C ASP A 280 -21.47 -20.00 -24.12
N ARG A 281 -20.85 -19.94 -25.30
CA ARG A 281 -19.87 -20.93 -25.74
C ARG A 281 -18.63 -20.97 -24.86
N PHE A 282 -18.28 -19.89 -24.18
CA PHE A 282 -17.08 -19.83 -23.31
C PHE A 282 -17.20 -20.71 -22.05
N LYS A 283 -18.44 -21.00 -21.61
CA LYS A 283 -18.70 -21.83 -20.42
C LYS A 283 -18.70 -23.33 -20.73
N ARG A 284 -18.73 -23.73 -22.00
CA ARG A 284 -18.86 -25.14 -22.41
C ARG A 284 -17.56 -25.91 -22.25
N ARG A 285 -17.65 -27.22 -21.96
CA ARG A 285 -16.49 -28.12 -21.95
C ARG A 285 -15.89 -28.20 -23.36
N GLY A 286 -14.60 -27.93 -23.51
CA GLY A 286 -13.91 -27.85 -24.82
C GLY A 286 -13.89 -26.46 -25.47
N ALA A 287 -14.40 -25.41 -24.79
CA ALA A 287 -14.35 -24.04 -25.30
C ALA A 287 -12.91 -23.55 -25.58
N GLU A 288 -11.95 -23.96 -24.75
CA GLU A 288 -10.53 -23.59 -24.90
C GLU A 288 -9.96 -24.05 -26.23
N ALA A 289 -10.06 -25.34 -26.55
CA ALA A 289 -9.60 -25.89 -27.82
C ALA A 289 -10.32 -25.27 -29.03
N ALA A 290 -11.62 -24.98 -28.90
CA ALA A 290 -12.39 -24.34 -29.97
C ALA A 290 -12.01 -22.87 -30.19
N CYS A 291 -11.68 -22.12 -29.14
CA CYS A 291 -11.39 -20.69 -29.22
C CYS A 291 -9.91 -20.39 -29.49
N LEU A 292 -9.00 -21.20 -28.96
CA LEU A 292 -7.55 -21.07 -29.08
C LEU A 292 -6.93 -21.97 -30.17
N GLY A 293 -7.75 -22.69 -30.94
CA GLY A 293 -7.29 -23.52 -32.05
C GLY A 293 -6.52 -22.73 -33.12
N PRO A 294 -5.95 -23.41 -34.13
CA PRO A 294 -5.26 -22.73 -35.22
C PRO A 294 -6.20 -21.81 -36.01
N MET A 295 -5.64 -20.74 -36.56
CA MET A 295 -6.35 -19.84 -37.47
C MET A 295 -6.86 -20.63 -38.68
N PRO A 296 -8.12 -20.44 -39.12
CA PRO A 296 -8.64 -21.10 -40.32
C PRO A 296 -7.85 -20.67 -41.58
N GLU A 297 -7.62 -21.61 -42.48
CA GLU A 297 -6.98 -21.35 -43.77
C GLU A 297 -7.85 -20.43 -44.62
N ALA A 298 -7.21 -19.51 -45.35
CA ALA A 298 -7.95 -18.64 -46.26
C ALA A 298 -8.37 -19.44 -47.50
N GLU A 299 -9.66 -19.45 -47.82
CA GLU A 299 -10.21 -20.11 -49.03
C GLU A 299 -9.60 -19.60 -50.34
N THR A 300 -9.02 -18.40 -50.32
CA THR A 300 -8.37 -17.78 -51.48
C THR A 300 -7.03 -17.16 -51.09
N THR A 301 -6.03 -17.24 -51.98
CA THR A 301 -4.74 -16.58 -51.79
C THR A 301 -4.98 -15.08 -51.67
N PRO A 302 -4.54 -14.43 -50.57
CA PRO A 302 -4.79 -13.01 -50.37
C PRO A 302 -4.12 -12.22 -51.51
N ARG A 303 -4.93 -11.48 -52.29
CA ARG A 303 -4.38 -10.58 -53.32
C ARG A 303 -3.44 -9.59 -52.63
N LYS A 304 -2.15 -9.63 -52.99
CA LYS A 304 -1.18 -8.62 -52.55
C LYS A 304 -1.73 -7.23 -52.89
N ALA A 305 -2.01 -6.46 -51.87
CA ALA A 305 -2.57 -5.13 -52.06
C ALA A 305 -1.53 -4.23 -52.73
N ARG A 306 -1.90 -3.58 -53.83
CA ARG A 306 -1.04 -2.58 -54.46
C ARG A 306 -0.90 -1.39 -53.51
N ARG A 307 0.34 -1.02 -53.21
CA ARG A 307 0.68 0.18 -52.44
C ARG A 307 0.28 1.41 -53.26
N PRO A 308 -0.60 2.30 -52.77
CA PRO A 308 -0.88 3.56 -53.43
C PRO A 308 0.38 4.45 -53.45
N ALA A 309 0.68 5.09 -54.59
CA ALA A 309 1.91 5.87 -54.80
C ALA A 309 2.00 7.12 -53.89
N ASP A 310 0.86 7.70 -53.52
CA ASP A 310 0.80 8.97 -52.79
C ASP A 310 0.85 8.83 -51.26
N LEU A 311 1.05 7.62 -50.72
CA LEU A 311 1.05 7.38 -49.28
C LEU A 311 2.46 7.52 -48.69
N PRO A 312 2.62 8.27 -47.58
CA PRO A 312 3.87 8.32 -46.82
C PRO A 312 4.41 6.93 -46.46
N ALA A 313 5.74 6.79 -46.39
CA ALA A 313 6.44 5.52 -46.18
C ALA A 313 5.98 4.75 -44.92
N TYR A 314 5.62 5.45 -43.83
CA TYR A 314 5.11 4.80 -42.62
C TYR A 314 3.74 4.12 -42.81
N LEU A 315 2.91 4.59 -43.77
CA LEU A 315 1.64 3.95 -44.11
C LEU A 315 1.82 2.80 -45.10
N ALA A 316 2.97 2.74 -45.78
CA ALA A 316 3.26 1.66 -46.72
C ALA A 316 3.48 0.31 -46.01
N SER A 317 4.04 0.31 -44.79
CA SER A 317 4.18 -0.89 -43.96
C SER A 317 2.82 -1.49 -43.57
N LEU A 318 1.77 -0.69 -43.52
CA LEU A 318 0.40 -1.13 -43.21
C LEU A 318 -0.20 -2.03 -44.30
N TYR A 319 0.35 -2.00 -45.52
CA TYR A 319 -0.09 -2.84 -46.62
C TYR A 319 0.60 -4.21 -46.65
N GLU A 320 1.53 -4.47 -45.72
CA GLU A 320 2.23 -5.76 -45.60
C GLU A 320 1.38 -6.81 -44.88
N VAL A 321 0.52 -6.38 -43.96
CA VAL A 321 -0.40 -7.27 -43.23
C VAL A 321 -1.59 -7.64 -44.13
N PRO A 322 -1.89 -8.93 -44.34
CA PRO A 322 -3.00 -9.37 -45.18
C PRO A 322 -4.35 -9.01 -44.54
N LEU A 323 -5.37 -8.82 -45.39
CA LEU A 323 -6.74 -8.61 -44.93
C LEU A 323 -7.32 -9.94 -44.44
N LEU A 324 -8.00 -9.89 -43.29
CA LEU A 324 -8.66 -11.06 -42.72
C LEU A 324 -9.92 -11.41 -43.51
N THR A 325 -10.15 -12.71 -43.71
CA THR A 325 -11.44 -13.23 -44.19
C THR A 325 -12.50 -13.15 -43.08
N ARG A 326 -13.77 -13.38 -43.42
CA ARG A 326 -14.88 -13.39 -42.44
C ARG A 326 -14.65 -14.43 -41.34
N GLU A 327 -14.14 -15.61 -41.69
CA GLU A 327 -13.91 -16.70 -40.74
C GLU A 327 -12.71 -16.42 -39.83
N GLN A 328 -11.63 -15.87 -40.40
CA GLN A 328 -10.46 -15.45 -39.65
C GLN A 328 -10.80 -14.31 -38.67
N GLU A 329 -11.60 -13.34 -39.11
CA GLU A 329 -12.08 -12.26 -38.25
C GLU A 329 -12.91 -12.80 -37.08
N GLN A 330 -13.86 -13.72 -37.34
CA GLN A 330 -14.62 -14.37 -36.28
C GLN A 330 -13.75 -15.18 -35.32
N HIS A 331 -12.75 -15.88 -35.86
CA HIS A 331 -11.79 -16.65 -35.06
C HIS A 331 -11.00 -15.73 -34.11
N GLU A 332 -10.44 -14.64 -34.62
CA GLU A 332 -9.63 -13.69 -33.84
C GLU A 332 -10.45 -12.98 -32.76
N PHE A 333 -11.65 -12.50 -33.08
CA PHE A 333 -12.52 -11.89 -32.07
C PHE A 333 -12.98 -12.90 -31.01
N ARG A 334 -13.22 -14.16 -31.40
CA ARG A 334 -13.53 -15.23 -30.45
C ARG A 334 -12.33 -15.51 -29.53
N LYS A 335 -11.14 -15.63 -30.10
CA LYS A 335 -9.88 -15.85 -29.37
C LYS A 335 -9.62 -14.71 -28.38
N TYR A 336 -9.67 -13.46 -28.85
CA TYR A 336 -9.51 -12.25 -28.05
C TYR A 336 -10.45 -12.21 -26.84
N ASN A 337 -11.75 -12.42 -27.07
CA ASN A 337 -12.74 -12.38 -25.99
C ASN A 337 -12.60 -13.57 -25.02
N TYR A 338 -12.21 -14.75 -25.52
CA TYR A 338 -12.00 -15.93 -24.68
C TYR A 338 -10.78 -15.79 -23.76
N LEU A 339 -9.67 -15.25 -24.26
CA LEU A 339 -8.47 -14.97 -23.46
C LEU A 339 -8.80 -14.04 -22.29
N LYS A 340 -9.52 -12.94 -22.58
CA LYS A 340 -9.99 -11.99 -21.56
C LYS A 340 -10.97 -12.63 -20.57
N TYR A 341 -11.89 -13.46 -21.05
CA TYR A 341 -12.81 -14.21 -20.20
C TYR A 341 -12.07 -15.16 -19.23
N LYS A 342 -11.08 -15.91 -19.73
CA LYS A 342 -10.27 -16.82 -18.91
C LYS A 342 -9.46 -16.04 -17.86
N ALA A 343 -8.79 -14.96 -18.28
CA ALA A 343 -8.05 -14.07 -17.39
C ALA A 343 -8.95 -13.46 -16.31
N ALA A 344 -10.16 -13.00 -16.66
CA ALA A 344 -11.13 -12.46 -15.70
C ALA A 344 -11.57 -13.51 -14.68
N LYS A 345 -11.87 -14.73 -15.13
CA LYS A 345 -12.25 -15.84 -14.25
C LYS A 345 -11.13 -16.22 -13.27
N LEU A 346 -9.88 -16.22 -13.74
CA LEU A 346 -8.72 -16.46 -12.88
C LEU A 346 -8.53 -15.32 -11.87
N ARG A 347 -8.67 -14.07 -12.31
CA ARG A 347 -8.63 -12.89 -11.43
C ARG A 347 -9.67 -12.96 -10.32
N ASP A 348 -10.90 -13.38 -10.63
CA ASP A 348 -11.98 -13.52 -9.65
C ASP A 348 -11.73 -14.66 -8.64
N SER A 349 -10.87 -15.63 -8.99
CA SER A 349 -10.47 -16.73 -8.11
C SER A 349 -9.30 -16.43 -7.18
N LEU A 350 -8.63 -15.27 -7.36
CA LEU A 350 -7.47 -14.88 -6.54
C LEU A 350 -7.91 -14.43 -5.14
N ASP A 351 -7.24 -14.96 -4.11
CA ASP A 351 -7.39 -14.48 -2.73
C ASP A 351 -6.60 -13.16 -2.53
N ALA A 352 -7.29 -12.12 -2.08
CA ALA A 352 -6.70 -10.82 -1.76
C ALA A 352 -5.63 -10.89 -0.65
N LYS A 353 -5.70 -11.86 0.27
CA LYS A 353 -4.74 -11.98 1.37
C LYS A 353 -3.49 -12.77 0.99
N ARG A 354 -3.60 -13.71 0.05
CA ARG A 354 -2.52 -14.60 -0.37
C ARG A 354 -2.62 -14.89 -1.88
N PRO A 355 -2.33 -13.90 -2.73
CA PRO A 355 -2.37 -14.11 -4.18
C PRO A 355 -1.26 -15.09 -4.59
N ALA A 356 -1.67 -16.15 -5.32
CA ALA A 356 -0.75 -17.19 -5.79
C ALA A 356 0.07 -16.69 -7.00
N PRO A 357 1.42 -16.68 -6.94
CA PRO A 357 2.26 -16.17 -8.03
C PRO A 357 2.00 -16.83 -9.38
N GLY A 358 1.85 -18.16 -9.42
CA GLY A 358 1.61 -18.87 -10.69
C GLY A 358 0.29 -18.50 -11.37
N VAL A 359 -0.76 -18.19 -10.61
CA VAL A 359 -2.03 -17.73 -11.17
C VAL A 359 -1.90 -16.30 -11.71
N MET A 360 -1.11 -15.45 -11.04
CA MET A 360 -0.80 -14.11 -11.52
C MET A 360 0.00 -14.15 -12.84
N ASP A 361 0.98 -15.07 -12.94
CA ASP A 361 1.74 -15.31 -14.17
C ASP A 361 0.81 -15.72 -15.33
N GLU A 362 -0.15 -16.62 -15.07
CA GLU A 362 -1.11 -17.06 -16.08
C GLU A 362 -2.04 -15.91 -16.54
N ILE A 363 -2.53 -15.07 -15.62
CA ILE A 363 -3.38 -13.92 -15.96
C ILE A 363 -2.64 -12.93 -16.86
N GLU A 364 -1.39 -12.61 -16.52
CA GLU A 364 -0.56 -11.70 -17.32
C GLU A 364 -0.28 -12.28 -18.71
N SER A 365 0.09 -13.57 -18.79
CA SER A 365 0.30 -14.25 -20.08
C SER A 365 -0.96 -14.21 -20.96
N LEU A 366 -2.12 -14.52 -20.40
CA LEU A 366 -3.40 -14.49 -21.15
C LEU A 366 -3.75 -13.07 -21.61
N TYR A 367 -3.43 -12.06 -20.80
CA TYR A 367 -3.65 -10.66 -21.18
C TYR A 367 -2.69 -10.22 -22.29
N ASP A 368 -1.42 -10.58 -22.21
CA ASP A 368 -0.42 -10.27 -23.24
C ASP A 368 -0.78 -10.94 -24.58
N GLU A 369 -1.24 -12.20 -24.55
CA GLU A 369 -1.79 -12.87 -25.74
C GLU A 369 -3.01 -12.13 -26.31
N ALA A 370 -3.90 -11.62 -25.46
CA ALA A 370 -5.06 -10.85 -25.90
C ALA A 370 -4.64 -9.50 -26.53
N VAL A 371 -3.59 -8.86 -25.99
CA VAL A 371 -3.00 -7.64 -26.55
C VAL A 371 -2.41 -7.93 -27.94
N GLU A 372 -1.72 -9.05 -28.12
CA GLU A 372 -1.19 -9.43 -29.43
C GLU A 372 -2.28 -9.68 -30.46
N VAL A 373 -3.37 -10.37 -30.08
CA VAL A 373 -4.54 -10.53 -30.96
C VAL A 373 -5.16 -9.17 -31.30
N LYS A 374 -5.31 -8.26 -30.33
CA LYS A 374 -5.80 -6.90 -30.56
C LYS A 374 -4.89 -6.12 -31.51
N ASN A 375 -3.57 -6.25 -31.37
CA ASN A 375 -2.57 -5.63 -32.23
C ASN A 375 -2.70 -6.14 -33.67
N HIS A 376 -2.89 -7.45 -33.85
CA HIS A 376 -3.11 -8.07 -35.15
C HIS A 376 -4.42 -7.59 -35.80
N LEU A 377 -5.54 -7.62 -35.07
CA LEU A 377 -6.83 -7.09 -35.52
C LEU A 377 -6.75 -5.61 -35.91
N SER A 378 -6.01 -4.81 -35.14
CA SER A 378 -5.79 -3.40 -35.43
C SER A 378 -5.03 -3.24 -36.75
N ARG A 379 -3.86 -3.88 -36.88
CA ARG A 379 -3.01 -3.80 -38.08
C ARG A 379 -3.75 -4.22 -39.36
N ALA A 380 -4.53 -5.29 -39.30
CA ALA A 380 -5.32 -5.76 -40.45
C ALA A 380 -6.39 -4.74 -40.91
N ASN A 381 -6.84 -3.85 -40.03
CA ASN A 381 -7.91 -2.89 -40.29
C ASN A 381 -7.46 -1.43 -40.43
N LEU A 382 -6.17 -1.11 -40.27
CA LEU A 382 -5.67 0.27 -40.41
C LEU A 382 -5.94 0.86 -41.81
N ARG A 383 -5.96 0.03 -42.84
CA ARG A 383 -6.28 0.43 -44.22
C ARG A 383 -7.70 1.00 -44.36
N LEU A 384 -8.64 0.51 -43.54
CA LEU A 384 -10.00 1.05 -43.48
C LEU A 384 -9.96 2.49 -42.96
N VAL A 385 -9.24 2.75 -41.87
CA VAL A 385 -9.11 4.10 -41.27
C VAL A 385 -8.55 5.09 -42.28
N VAL A 386 -7.45 4.74 -42.95
CA VAL A 386 -6.83 5.56 -44.01
C VAL A 386 -7.85 5.91 -45.11
N SER A 387 -8.65 4.93 -45.56
CA SER A 387 -9.66 5.17 -46.60
C SER A 387 -10.80 6.09 -46.15
N LEU A 388 -11.16 6.06 -44.86
CA LEU A 388 -12.19 6.91 -44.27
C LEU A 388 -11.66 8.33 -43.99
N ALA A 389 -10.44 8.45 -43.50
CA ALA A 389 -9.75 9.72 -43.28
C ALA A 389 -9.59 10.49 -44.60
N LYS A 390 -9.15 9.82 -45.68
CA LYS A 390 -9.00 10.46 -47.00
C LYS A 390 -10.31 11.07 -47.53
N LYS A 391 -11.46 10.48 -47.21
CA LYS A 391 -12.80 11.00 -47.59
C LYS A 391 -13.26 12.20 -46.76
N ARG A 392 -12.68 12.42 -45.58
CA ARG A 392 -13.05 13.49 -44.64
C ARG A 392 -12.00 14.60 -44.56
N MET A 393 -10.87 14.43 -45.23
CA MET A 393 -9.80 15.39 -45.29
C MET A 393 -10.27 16.70 -45.92
N THR A 394 -9.90 17.81 -45.30
CA THR A 394 -10.08 19.16 -45.83
C THR A 394 -8.71 19.82 -45.99
N PRO A 395 -8.57 20.87 -46.83
CA PRO A 395 -7.27 21.46 -47.17
C PRO A 395 -6.44 21.94 -45.96
N ASN A 396 -7.09 22.31 -44.86
CA ASN A 396 -6.44 22.91 -43.69
C ASN A 396 -6.20 21.92 -42.53
N GLN A 397 -6.54 20.63 -42.68
CA GLN A 397 -6.42 19.65 -41.60
C GLN A 397 -5.25 18.70 -41.85
N SER A 398 -4.50 18.38 -40.80
CA SER A 398 -3.44 17.38 -40.87
C SER A 398 -4.03 15.99 -41.11
N PHE A 399 -3.66 15.36 -42.22
CA PHE A 399 -4.06 13.99 -42.54
C PHE A 399 -3.65 13.00 -41.44
N PHE A 400 -2.51 13.22 -40.80
CA PHE A 400 -1.97 12.36 -39.74
C PHE A 400 -2.82 12.41 -38.46
N GLU A 401 -3.36 13.58 -38.12
CA GLU A 401 -4.23 13.76 -36.95
C GLU A 401 -5.54 13.00 -37.16
N LEU A 402 -6.15 13.13 -38.35
CA LEU A 402 -7.35 12.36 -38.71
C LEU A 402 -7.12 10.85 -38.65
N VAL A 403 -6.00 10.37 -39.20
CA VAL A 403 -5.66 8.93 -39.14
C VAL A 403 -5.45 8.49 -37.70
N SER A 404 -4.78 9.28 -36.87
CA SER A 404 -4.52 8.97 -35.46
C SER A 404 -5.80 8.92 -34.63
N ASP A 405 -6.69 9.91 -34.78
CA ASP A 405 -8.01 9.94 -34.13
C ASP A 405 -8.88 8.76 -34.59
N GLY A 406 -8.83 8.43 -35.89
CA GLY A 406 -9.50 7.26 -36.45
C GLY A 406 -8.99 5.94 -35.88
N ASN A 407 -7.68 5.81 -35.68
CA ASN A 407 -7.06 4.62 -35.09
C ASN A 407 -7.50 4.43 -33.63
N VAL A 408 -7.64 5.50 -32.85
CA VAL A 408 -8.19 5.43 -31.48
C VAL A 408 -9.63 4.93 -31.49
N SER A 409 -10.45 5.42 -32.42
CA SER A 409 -11.84 4.94 -32.58
C SER A 409 -11.89 3.47 -33.03
N LEU A 410 -11.00 3.06 -33.94
CA LEU A 410 -10.86 1.66 -34.35
C LEU A 410 -10.53 0.74 -33.18
N MET A 411 -9.55 1.09 -32.33
CA MET A 411 -9.19 0.29 -31.17
C MET A 411 -10.37 0.14 -30.18
N LYS A 412 -11.12 1.22 -29.95
CA LYS A 412 -12.35 1.18 -29.13
C LYS A 412 -13.44 0.32 -29.78
N ALA A 413 -13.52 0.32 -31.11
CA ALA A 413 -14.47 -0.53 -31.84
C ALA A 413 -14.11 -2.02 -31.70
N ILE A 414 -12.83 -2.37 -31.74
CA ILE A 414 -12.36 -3.76 -31.50
C ILE A 414 -12.79 -4.24 -30.12
N GLU A 415 -12.66 -3.41 -29.09
CA GLU A 415 -13.04 -3.76 -27.71
C GLU A 415 -14.53 -4.01 -27.53
N LYS A 416 -15.38 -3.36 -28.34
CA LYS A 416 -16.84 -3.41 -28.21
C LYS A 416 -17.55 -4.26 -29.27
N PHE A 417 -16.79 -4.80 -30.22
CA PHE A 417 -17.37 -5.54 -31.33
C PHE A 417 -17.88 -6.91 -30.88
N ASP A 418 -19.14 -7.18 -31.21
CA ASP A 418 -19.80 -8.44 -30.89
C ASP A 418 -19.78 -9.37 -32.12
N PHE A 419 -18.90 -10.37 -32.06
CA PHE A 419 -18.73 -11.37 -33.12
C PHE A 419 -19.92 -12.34 -33.23
N ALA A 420 -20.77 -12.47 -32.20
CA ALA A 420 -21.90 -13.38 -32.22
C ALA A 420 -23.04 -12.90 -33.14
N ARG A 421 -23.09 -11.59 -33.43
CA ARG A 421 -24.09 -10.99 -34.34
C ARG A 421 -23.87 -11.31 -35.82
N GLY A 422 -22.74 -11.92 -36.20
CA GLY A 422 -22.49 -12.37 -37.57
C GLY A 422 -22.24 -11.28 -38.62
N ASN A 423 -22.29 -10.00 -38.23
CA ASN A 423 -21.93 -8.86 -39.09
C ASN A 423 -20.42 -8.79 -39.30
N LYS A 424 -19.99 -8.20 -40.42
CA LYS A 424 -18.56 -7.93 -40.66
C LYS A 424 -18.08 -6.76 -39.79
N PHE A 425 -16.91 -6.88 -39.19
CA PHE A 425 -16.30 -5.86 -38.34
C PHE A 425 -16.15 -4.53 -39.07
N SER A 426 -15.79 -4.54 -40.36
CA SER A 426 -15.66 -3.31 -41.16
C SER A 426 -16.92 -2.44 -41.14
N THR A 427 -18.11 -3.04 -41.07
CA THR A 427 -19.39 -2.30 -41.01
C THR A 427 -19.52 -1.56 -39.68
N TYR A 428 -19.23 -2.25 -38.56
CA TYR A 428 -19.27 -1.65 -37.23
C TYR A 428 -18.18 -0.60 -37.03
N ALA A 429 -16.94 -0.92 -37.44
CA ALA A 429 -15.80 -0.02 -37.36
C ALA A 429 -16.02 1.27 -38.15
N THR A 430 -16.61 1.19 -39.35
CA THR A 430 -16.93 2.37 -40.16
C THR A 430 -17.86 3.33 -39.40
N TRP A 431 -18.92 2.81 -38.77
CA TRP A 431 -19.82 3.63 -37.96
C TRP A 431 -19.11 4.27 -36.76
N ALA A 432 -18.27 3.51 -36.05
CA ALA A 432 -17.51 4.03 -34.91
C ALA A 432 -16.54 5.16 -35.32
N ILE A 433 -15.80 4.96 -36.41
CA ILE A 433 -14.83 5.94 -36.94
C ILE A 433 -15.55 7.20 -37.44
N VAL A 434 -16.57 7.05 -38.30
CA VAL A 434 -17.31 8.20 -38.85
C VAL A 434 -18.03 8.98 -37.75
N LYS A 435 -18.59 8.30 -36.75
CA LYS A 435 -19.21 8.96 -35.59
C LYS A 435 -18.21 9.73 -34.74
N ASN A 436 -16.98 9.22 -34.61
CA ASN A 436 -15.90 9.93 -33.90
C ASN A 436 -15.51 11.19 -34.67
N TYR A 437 -15.24 11.08 -35.97
CA TYR A 437 -14.93 12.21 -36.84
C TYR A 437 -16.03 13.29 -36.84
N ALA A 438 -17.31 12.89 -36.85
CA ALA A 438 -18.41 13.84 -36.76
C ALA A 438 -18.42 14.64 -35.44
N ARG A 439 -17.74 14.17 -34.39
CA ARG A 439 -17.62 14.85 -33.09
C ARG A 439 -16.34 15.67 -32.97
N THR A 440 -15.20 15.13 -33.42
CA THR A 440 -13.88 15.75 -33.24
C THR A 440 -13.64 16.89 -34.23
N ILE A 441 -13.96 16.66 -35.51
CA ILE A 441 -13.70 17.61 -36.60
C ILE A 441 -14.34 19.00 -36.34
N PRO A 442 -15.62 19.15 -35.94
CA PRO A 442 -16.20 20.47 -35.68
C PRO A 442 -15.56 21.22 -34.51
N GLY A 443 -15.09 20.49 -33.49
CA GLY A 443 -14.43 21.07 -32.33
C GLY A 443 -13.05 21.62 -32.67
N GLU A 444 -12.27 20.85 -33.45
CA GLU A 444 -10.98 21.27 -33.99
C GLU A 444 -11.13 22.53 -34.85
N TYR A 445 -12.12 22.59 -35.74
CA TYR A 445 -12.38 23.81 -36.52
C TYR A 445 -12.66 25.02 -35.64
N LYS A 446 -13.51 24.90 -34.61
CA LYS A 446 -13.79 26.02 -33.70
C LYS A 446 -12.55 26.46 -32.92
N HIS A 447 -11.70 25.52 -32.53
CA HIS A 447 -10.43 25.83 -31.88
C HIS A 447 -9.47 26.52 -32.85
N GLN A 448 -9.27 25.98 -34.04
CA GLN A 448 -8.42 26.59 -35.05
C GLN A 448 -8.95 27.97 -35.45
N ASP A 449 -10.25 28.15 -35.63
CA ASP A 449 -10.86 29.44 -35.97
C ASP A 449 -10.72 30.48 -34.83
N ARG A 450 -10.85 30.06 -33.57
CA ARG A 450 -10.68 30.96 -32.41
C ARG A 450 -9.23 31.32 -32.09
N PHE A 451 -8.31 30.36 -32.26
CA PHE A 451 -6.94 30.48 -31.76
C PHE A 451 -5.90 30.66 -32.87
N ARG A 452 -6.30 30.61 -34.14
CA ARG A 452 -5.44 31.05 -35.24
C ARG A 452 -5.32 32.57 -35.17
N THR A 453 -4.15 33.01 -34.72
CA THR A 453 -3.74 34.41 -34.75
C THR A 453 -3.55 34.82 -36.21
N SER A 454 -4.64 35.25 -36.85
CA SER A 454 -4.72 35.94 -38.15
C SER A 454 -4.16 35.22 -39.39
N TYR A 455 -4.56 35.70 -40.56
CA TYR A 455 -3.82 35.49 -41.80
C TYR A 455 -2.53 36.31 -41.67
N GLU A 456 -1.37 35.69 -41.87
CA GLU A 456 -0.04 36.31 -41.83
C GLU A 456 0.00 37.61 -42.67
N GLU A 457 -0.78 37.66 -43.75
CA GLU A 457 -1.01 38.83 -44.61
C GLU A 457 -1.59 40.06 -43.90
N LEU A 458 -2.44 39.88 -42.88
CA LEU A 458 -3.04 40.99 -42.13
C LEU A 458 -2.02 41.66 -41.20
N PHE A 459 -1.12 40.88 -40.57
CA PHE A 459 -0.05 41.44 -39.73
C PHE A 459 0.98 42.21 -40.54
N ASP A 460 1.33 41.71 -41.74
CA ASP A 460 2.22 42.43 -42.65
C ASP A 460 1.58 43.73 -43.18
N SER A 461 0.26 43.78 -43.31
CA SER A 461 -0.47 44.97 -43.80
C SER A 461 -0.73 46.03 -42.73
N THR A 462 -0.63 45.70 -41.44
CA THR A 462 -0.86 46.66 -40.36
C THR A 462 0.44 47.36 -39.98
N GLU A 463 0.60 48.61 -40.41
CA GLU A 463 1.70 49.47 -39.96
C GLU A 463 1.63 49.71 -38.44
N GLU A 464 2.72 49.41 -37.74
CA GLU A 464 2.82 49.62 -36.30
C GLU A 464 2.98 51.12 -35.97
N TYR A 465 1.88 51.79 -35.61
CA TYR A 465 1.87 53.22 -35.19
C TYR A 465 2.53 53.50 -33.82
N ARG A 466 3.41 52.61 -33.31
CA ARG A 466 4.16 52.90 -32.08
C ARG A 466 5.30 53.84 -32.42
N ALA A 467 5.15 55.12 -32.07
CA ALA A 467 6.23 56.09 -32.18
C ALA A 467 7.52 55.52 -31.56
N ASN A 468 8.62 55.59 -32.31
CA ASN A 468 9.90 54.98 -32.02
C ASN A 468 10.26 55.12 -30.51
N PRO A 469 10.36 54.02 -29.75
CA PRO A 469 10.62 54.05 -28.31
C PRO A 469 11.84 54.89 -27.95
N THR A 470 12.89 54.83 -28.77
CA THR A 470 14.14 55.57 -28.56
C THR A 470 13.95 57.09 -28.68
N LEU A 471 13.08 57.55 -29.58
CA LEU A 471 12.75 58.99 -29.70
C LEU A 471 11.95 59.47 -28.49
N ARG A 472 11.00 58.66 -28.00
CA ARG A 472 10.22 58.98 -26.80
C ARG A 472 11.10 59.04 -25.54
N GLU A 473 11.99 58.07 -25.39
CA GLU A 473 12.94 58.04 -24.26
C GLU A 473 13.91 59.24 -24.32
N ALA A 474 14.44 59.58 -25.50
CA ALA A 474 15.30 60.74 -25.68
C ALA A 474 14.55 62.05 -25.34
N ALA A 475 13.33 62.24 -25.83
CA ALA A 475 12.51 63.41 -25.53
C ALA A 475 12.16 63.48 -24.03
N GLN A 476 11.88 62.34 -23.38
CA GLN A 476 11.63 62.30 -21.94
C GLN A 476 12.87 62.68 -21.13
N LYS A 477 14.05 62.19 -21.52
CA LYS A 477 15.31 62.52 -20.87
C LYS A 477 15.62 64.03 -20.98
N ASP A 478 15.41 64.62 -22.15
CA ASP A 478 15.57 66.07 -22.36
C ASP A 478 14.60 66.88 -21.49
N ARG A 479 13.34 66.45 -21.37
CA ARG A 479 12.36 67.08 -20.47
C ARG A 479 12.77 67.01 -19.00
N LEU A 480 13.26 65.86 -18.54
CA LEU A 480 13.73 65.71 -17.15
C LEU A 480 14.95 66.60 -16.86
N GLU A 481 15.89 66.71 -17.81
CA GLU A 481 17.05 67.58 -17.66
C GLU A 481 16.64 69.06 -17.57
N LYS A 482 15.69 69.49 -18.41
CA LYS A 482 15.12 70.85 -18.36
C LYS A 482 14.40 71.12 -17.04
N ILE A 483 13.58 70.20 -16.55
CA ILE A 483 12.93 70.32 -15.23
C ILE A 483 13.99 70.45 -14.13
N GLY A 484 15.05 69.65 -14.17
CA GLY A 484 16.17 69.74 -13.23
C GLY A 484 16.86 71.11 -13.24
N LYS A 485 17.09 71.70 -14.43
CA LYS A 485 17.67 73.06 -14.57
C LYS A 485 16.75 74.13 -13.96
N ILE A 486 15.45 74.05 -14.20
CA ILE A 486 14.47 75.01 -13.67
C ILE A 486 14.36 74.89 -12.15
N LEU A 487 14.32 73.67 -11.60
CA LEU A 487 14.22 73.45 -10.16
C LEU A 487 15.41 74.03 -9.38
N ARG A 488 16.62 74.05 -9.96
CA ARG A 488 17.81 74.66 -9.34
C ARG A 488 17.75 76.19 -9.18
N ARG A 489 16.75 76.86 -9.76
CA ARG A 489 16.52 78.30 -9.55
C ARG A 489 15.72 78.59 -8.29
N LEU A 490 15.14 77.57 -7.68
CA LEU A 490 14.47 77.68 -6.38
C LEU A 490 15.48 77.59 -5.25
N ASP A 491 15.16 78.18 -4.11
CA ASP A 491 15.96 78.00 -2.90
C ASP A 491 15.82 76.55 -2.39
N ASP A 492 16.82 76.02 -1.68
CA ASP A 492 16.85 74.60 -1.25
C ASP A 492 15.55 74.15 -0.55
N ARG A 493 14.96 75.00 0.29
CA ARG A 493 13.69 74.71 0.98
C ARG A 493 12.48 74.72 0.02
N GLU A 494 12.47 75.61 -0.96
CA GLU A 494 11.43 75.67 -1.99
C GLU A 494 11.52 74.45 -2.91
N GLN A 495 12.73 74.10 -3.34
CA GLN A 495 12.99 72.94 -4.18
C GLN A 495 12.56 71.64 -3.48
N GLN A 496 12.93 71.45 -2.20
CA GLN A 496 12.53 70.26 -1.44
C GLN A 496 11.01 70.16 -1.30
N ILE A 497 10.32 71.27 -1.01
CA ILE A 497 8.85 71.28 -0.92
C ILE A 497 8.21 70.89 -2.25
N VAL A 498 8.70 71.42 -3.38
CA VAL A 498 8.15 71.09 -4.71
C VAL A 498 8.43 69.63 -5.08
N ILE A 499 9.65 69.13 -4.84
CA ILE A 499 10.00 67.73 -5.13
C ILE A 499 9.13 66.78 -4.30
N SER A 500 9.03 66.97 -2.99
CA SER A 500 8.21 66.12 -2.11
C SER A 500 6.71 66.24 -2.42
N ARG A 501 6.23 67.44 -2.77
CA ARG A 501 4.81 67.68 -3.04
C ARG A 501 4.33 67.03 -4.34
N PHE A 502 5.18 67.01 -5.37
CA PHE A 502 4.85 66.51 -6.71
C PHE A 502 5.51 65.16 -7.05
N GLY A 503 6.32 64.60 -6.16
CA GLY A 503 6.99 63.29 -6.34
C GLY A 503 8.01 63.28 -7.49
N LEU A 504 8.70 64.41 -7.72
CA LEU A 504 9.55 64.59 -8.92
C LEU A 504 10.84 63.76 -8.92
N ASP A 505 11.26 63.24 -7.77
CA ASP A 505 12.43 62.38 -7.65
C ASP A 505 12.13 60.89 -7.94
N HIS A 506 10.85 60.56 -8.24
CA HIS A 506 10.36 59.20 -8.53
C HIS A 506 10.67 58.18 -7.42
N SER A 507 11.13 58.66 -6.25
CA SER A 507 11.53 57.83 -5.12
C SER A 507 10.36 57.59 -4.17
N ARG A 508 9.39 58.52 -4.16
CA ARG A 508 8.18 58.48 -3.33
C ARG A 508 6.97 59.05 -4.07
N GLU A 509 5.78 58.64 -3.62
CA GLU A 509 4.52 59.23 -4.09
C GLU A 509 4.40 60.71 -3.66
N PRO A 510 3.64 61.54 -4.41
CA PRO A 510 3.41 62.94 -4.07
C PRO A 510 2.80 63.11 -2.66
N LEU A 511 3.48 63.83 -1.77
CA LEU A 511 3.01 64.05 -0.40
C LEU A 511 1.97 65.16 -0.30
N THR A 512 1.08 65.12 0.70
CA THR A 512 0.15 66.22 0.99
C THR A 512 0.85 67.38 1.70
N LEU A 513 0.27 68.59 1.64
CA LEU A 513 0.82 69.78 2.33
C LEU A 513 1.01 69.58 3.85
N LYS A 514 0.19 68.73 4.47
CA LYS A 514 0.30 68.41 5.90
C LYS A 514 1.51 67.51 6.16
N GLU A 515 1.75 66.53 5.30
CA GLU A 515 2.88 65.60 5.41
C GLU A 515 4.21 66.30 5.11
N VAL A 516 4.28 67.10 4.05
CA VAL A 516 5.45 67.94 3.76
C VAL A 516 5.71 68.90 4.92
N GLY A 517 4.66 69.45 5.55
CA GLY A 517 4.80 70.30 6.72
C GLY A 517 5.37 69.58 7.93
N ALA A 518 4.92 68.34 8.16
CA ALA A 518 5.44 67.48 9.23
C ALA A 518 6.93 67.14 9.01
N GLU A 519 7.34 66.83 7.79
CA GLU A 519 8.74 66.52 7.45
C GLU A 519 9.65 67.74 7.59
N MET A 520 9.17 68.93 7.20
CA MET A 520 9.94 70.17 7.19
C MET A 520 9.85 70.97 8.50
N GLY A 521 9.11 70.47 9.50
CA GLY A 521 8.93 71.13 10.79
C GLY A 521 8.16 72.46 10.71
N VAL A 522 7.23 72.61 9.76
CA VAL A 522 6.46 73.85 9.52
C VAL A 522 4.97 73.57 9.39
N THR A 523 4.13 74.59 9.62
CA THR A 523 2.68 74.45 9.50
C THR A 523 2.26 74.21 8.03
N LYS A 524 1.14 73.51 7.83
CA LYS A 524 0.53 73.27 6.51
C LYS A 524 0.37 74.57 5.70
N GLU A 525 -0.08 75.65 6.34
CA GLU A 525 -0.26 76.95 5.69
C GLU A 525 1.07 77.58 5.28
N ARG A 526 2.14 77.35 6.06
CA ARG A 526 3.48 77.81 5.69
C ARG A 526 4.01 77.07 4.46
N VAL A 527 3.78 75.75 4.36
CA VAL A 527 4.13 74.98 3.14
C VAL A 527 3.38 75.52 1.93
N ARG A 528 2.06 75.75 2.05
CA ARG A 528 1.23 76.31 0.97
C ARG A 528 1.74 77.66 0.46
N GLN A 529 2.15 78.55 1.37
CA GLN A 529 2.72 79.84 1.01
C GLN A 529 4.05 79.72 0.26
N ILE A 530 4.92 78.81 0.72
CA ILE A 530 6.22 78.57 0.06
C ILE A 530 6.03 77.92 -1.31
N GLU A 531 5.12 76.93 -1.42
CA GLU A 531 4.73 76.31 -2.69
C GLU A 531 4.20 77.34 -3.69
N ALA A 532 3.29 78.23 -3.29
CA ALA A 532 2.74 79.25 -4.18
C ALA A 532 3.84 80.21 -4.72
N ARG A 533 4.81 80.57 -3.87
CA ARG A 533 5.96 81.41 -4.27
C ARG A 533 6.89 80.64 -5.21
N ALA A 534 7.20 79.40 -4.88
CA ALA A 534 8.02 78.52 -5.71
C ALA A 534 7.40 78.30 -7.09
N LEU A 535 6.11 77.99 -7.17
CA LEU A 535 5.39 77.84 -8.45
C LEU A 535 5.40 79.12 -9.30
N THR A 536 5.35 80.29 -8.65
CA THR A 536 5.45 81.58 -9.36
C THR A 536 6.86 81.77 -9.95
N LYS A 537 7.91 81.48 -9.18
CA LYS A 537 9.31 81.49 -9.66
C LYS A 537 9.51 80.47 -10.79
N LEU A 538 8.96 79.26 -10.66
CA LEU A 538 9.05 78.21 -11.69
C LEU A 538 8.35 78.62 -13.00
N ARG A 539 7.20 79.29 -12.93
CA ARG A 539 6.52 79.82 -14.14
C ARG A 539 7.38 80.82 -14.88
N GLN A 540 8.05 81.72 -14.17
CA GLN A 540 8.97 82.68 -14.78
C GLN A 540 10.18 81.97 -15.40
N ALA A 541 10.81 81.04 -14.67
CA ALA A 541 11.93 80.27 -15.16
C ALA A 541 11.58 79.40 -16.39
N ALA A 542 10.39 78.80 -16.42
CA ALA A 542 9.92 78.02 -17.56
C ALA A 542 9.69 78.88 -18.82
N ALA A 543 9.21 80.12 -18.65
CA ALA A 543 9.04 81.07 -19.76
C ALA A 543 10.40 81.47 -20.37
N GLU A 544 11.42 81.66 -19.53
CA GLU A 544 12.78 82.00 -19.98
C GLU A 544 13.49 80.85 -20.70
N GLU A 545 13.35 79.61 -20.20
CA GLU A 545 13.93 78.40 -20.79
C GLU A 545 13.17 77.90 -22.04
N ARG A 546 12.09 78.61 -22.44
CA ARG A 546 11.23 78.27 -23.59
C ARG A 546 10.81 76.80 -23.60
N VAL A 547 10.45 76.26 -22.43
CA VAL A 547 9.92 74.90 -22.37
C VAL A 547 8.59 74.88 -23.10
N ALA A 548 8.52 74.15 -24.21
CA ALA A 548 7.28 73.97 -24.95
C ALA A 548 6.28 73.24 -24.02
N LEU A 549 5.28 73.97 -23.53
CA LEU A 549 4.14 73.39 -22.85
C LEU A 549 3.16 72.92 -23.93
N GLU A 550 3.49 71.82 -24.61
CA GLU A 550 2.50 71.08 -25.37
C GLU A 550 1.57 70.41 -24.34
N LEU A 551 0.34 70.93 -24.20
CA LEU A 551 -0.73 70.34 -23.38
C LEU A 551 -1.50 69.29 -24.17
#